data_AF-A0A815TWN5-F1
#
_entry.id   AF-A0A815TWN5-F1
#
_cell.length_a   1.000
_cell.length_b   1.000
_cell.length_c   1.000
_cell.angle_alpha   90.00
_cell.angle_beta   90.00
_cell.angle_gamma   90.00
#
_symmetry.space_group_name_H-M   'P 1'
#
loop_
_entity.id
_entity.type
_entity.pdbx_description
1 polymer ?
#
loop_
_entity_poly.entity_id
_entity_poly.type
_entity_poly.pdbx_seq_one_letter_code
_entity_poly.pdbx_strand_id
1 'polypeptide(L)' 'MMLVTLLSTPDVLGRICKFYSDITIVISEINTIAPNHFGQQ' A
#
# COMPACT_ATOMS: atom_id res chain seq x y z
N MET A 1 -14.30 8.17 -1.20
CA MET A 1 -13.89 7.65 0.14
C MET A 1 -12.40 7.94 0.36
N MET A 2 -11.91 8.20 1.58
CA MET A 2 -10.49 8.50 1.82
C MET A 2 -9.81 7.45 2.70
N LEU A 3 -8.68 6.92 2.25
CA LEU A 3 -7.83 5.98 2.99
C LEU A 3 -6.51 6.67 3.33
N VAL A 4 -6.16 6.70 4.62
CA VAL A 4 -4.90 7.27 5.12
C VAL A 4 -4.06 6.15 5.70
N THR A 5 -2.82 6.00 5.21
CA THR A 5 -1.87 5.01 5.72
C THR A 5 -0.45 5.59 5.78
N LEU A 6 0.37 5.08 6.69
CA LEU A 6 1.77 5.47 6.78
C LEU A 6 2.62 4.72 5.75
N LEU A 7 2.35 3.43 5.55
CA LEU A 7 3.14 2.54 4.69
C LEU A 7 2.21 1.66 3.85
N SER A 8 2.59 1.40 2.60
CA SER A 8 1.95 0.38 1.76
C SER A 8 2.92 -0.14 0.71
N THR A 9 2.54 -1.23 0.04
CA THR A 9 3.25 -1.75 -1.13
C THR A 9 2.50 -1.42 -2.43
N PRO A 10 3.18 -1.38 -3.59
CA PRO A 10 2.53 -1.17 -4.89
C PRO A 10 1.43 -2.20 -5.20
N ASP A 11 1.63 -3.46 -4.80
CA ASP A 11 0.66 -4.54 -5.02
C ASP A 11 -0.67 -4.31 -4.27
N VAL A 12 -0.59 -3.87 -3.02
CA VAL A 12 -1.78 -3.53 -2.21
C VAL A 12 -2.51 -2.35 -2.80
N LEU A 13 -1.78 -1.29 -3.19
CA LEU A 13 -2.39 -0.10 -3.82
C LEU A 13 -3.07 -0.46 -5.14
N GLY A 14 -2.43 -1.29 -5.97
CA GLY A 14 -3.01 -1.78 -7.23
C GLY A 14 -4.33 -2.53 -7.01
N ARG A 15 -4.39 -3.38 -5.98
CA ARG A 15 -5.64 -4.07 -5.60
C ARG A 15 -6.71 -3.08 -5.14
N ILE A 16 -6.38 -2.14 -4.26
CA ILE A 16 -7.33 -1.14 -3.77
C ILE A 16 -7.91 -0.32 -4.92
N CYS A 17 -7.06 0.22 -5.79
CA CYS A 17 -7.51 1.02 -6.94
C CYS A 17 -8.34 0.22 -7.95
N LYS A 18 -8.17 -1.10 -8.02
CA LYS A 18 -8.99 -1.97 -8.88
C LYS A 18 -10.42 -2.14 -8.35
N PHE A 19 -10.60 -2.23 -7.04
CA PHE A 19 -11.91 -2.46 -6.42
C PHE A 19 -12.66 -1.16 -6.10
N TYR A 20 -11.93 -0.08 -5.83
CA TYR A 20 -12.49 1.20 -5.43
C TYR A 20 -12.02 2.28 -6.41
N SER A 21 -12.84 2.55 -7.43
CA SER A 21 -12.54 3.55 -8.45
C SER A 21 -12.68 5.00 -7.97
N ASP A 22 -13.46 5.23 -6.90
CA ASP A 22 -13.67 6.54 -6.27
C ASP A 22 -13.07 6.58 -4.84
N ILE A 23 -11.77 6.31 -4.76
CA ILE A 23 -10.98 6.37 -3.53
C ILE A 23 -9.83 7.37 -3.67
N THR A 24 -9.64 8.18 -2.63
CA THR A 24 -8.44 9.00 -2.46
C THR A 24 -7.54 8.33 -1.44
N ILE A 25 -6.30 8.03 -1.82
CA ILE A 25 -5.32 7.39 -0.93
C ILE A 25 -4.26 8.43 -0.57
N VAL A 26 -4.11 8.69 0.73
CA VAL A 26 -3.02 9.50 1.28
C VAL A 26 -2.04 8.55 1.94
N ILE A 27 -0.80 8.55 1.47
CA ILE A 27 0.24 7.62 1.92
C ILE A 27 1.55 8.36 2.15
N SER A 28 2.22 8.06 3.27
CA SER A 28 3.52 8.67 3.59
C SER A 28 4.66 8.01 2.80
N GLU A 29 4.67 6.67 2.72
CA GLU A 29 5.75 5.93 2.05
C GLU A 29 5.21 4.70 1.31
N ILE A 30 5.71 4.48 0.08
CA ILE A 30 5.44 3.26 -0.69
C ILE A 30 6.71 2.41 -0.68
N ASN A 31 6.67 1.28 0.00
CA ASN A 31 7.80 0.38 0.13
C ASN A 31 7.74 -0.72 -0.94
N THR A 32 8.79 -0.83 -1.75
CA THR A 32 8.94 -1.83 -2.82
C THR A 32 9.61 -3.12 -2.32
N ILE A 33 10.11 -3.13 -1.09
CA ILE A 33 10.80 -4.28 -0.51
C ILE A 33 9.74 -5.33 -0.14
N ALA A 34 9.85 -6.49 -0.77
CA ALA A 34 8.97 -7.65 -0.61
C ALA A 34 8.77 -8.05 0.88
N PRO A 35 7.69 -8.79 1.23
CA PRO A 35 7.29 -9.11 2.61
C PRO A 35 8.31 -9.87 3.48
N ASN A 36 9.56 -10.07 3.03
CA ASN A 36 10.46 -11.08 3.57
C ASN A 36 11.77 -10.53 4.17
N HIS A 37 12.02 -9.21 4.18
CA HIS A 37 13.28 -8.69 4.75
C HIS A 37 13.32 -8.59 6.29
N PHE A 38 12.19 -8.83 6.97
CA PHE A 38 12.14 -8.89 8.44
C PHE A 38 12.23 -10.33 9.01
N GLY A 39 12.48 -11.34 8.17
CA GLY A 39 12.51 -12.76 8.56
C GLY A 39 13.90 -13.39 8.69
N GLN A 40 14.97 -12.61 8.77
CA GLN A 40 16.31 -13.15 9.02
C GLN A 40 16.88 -12.60 10.34
N GLN A 41 16.46 -13.23 11.44
CA GLN A 41 17.25 -13.32 12.67
C GLN A 41 17.37 -14.79 13.05
#